data_AF-A0AAE8F6L3-F1
#
_entry.id   AF-A0AAE8F6L3-F1
#
_cell.length_a   1.000
_cell.length_b   1.000
_cell.length_c   1.000
_cell.angle_alpha   90.00
_cell.angle_beta   90.00
_cell.angle_gamma   90.00
#
_symmetry.space_group_name_H-M   'P 1'
#
loop_
_entity.id
_entity.type
_entity.pdbx_description
1 polymer ?
#
loop_
_entity_poly.entity_id
_entity_poly.type
_entity_poly.pdbx_seq_one_letter_code
_entity_poly.pdbx_strand_id
1 'polypeptide(L)'
;MTEMPAPMRRFPLAWLLLAVAVAAAGVALFLGWRAWQSYQAAQLQAEQAQQQRWDGTQQMLETLRRDQRLANERLQDAAATNRVLRDEMLGMSQRSALLEDTVQKLADPNRHGAQALRLDEVELLLRLGQQRLSIAGDADGARRAYALANGALNGIDDPGYLNLRQALVQERDALDRLGAGPQAEVGQTLASVAAELQRLPEQTAQDSGAAQPWWQKVLSPLVEIRPSRGDALLNGSDRHAARDALQIEISLARAAAERGDAVGFAQSLRRVDTWTTRLWPDSPQRRQLRTRLRGLQQAPLRPRLPELGTTLLQLQAMREGRSTQ
;
A
#
# COMPACT_ATOMS: atom_id res chain seq x y z
N MET A 1 76.83 46.62 160.91
CA MET A 1 77.87 47.36 160.14
C MET A 1 78.04 46.67 158.80
N THR A 2 77.90 47.44 157.70
CA THR A 2 78.62 47.37 156.38
C THR A 2 78.69 46.05 155.60
N GLU A 3 78.65 45.92 154.26
CA GLU A 3 78.30 46.70 153.05
C GLU A 3 78.39 45.71 151.84
N MET A 4 77.91 46.14 150.67
CA MET A 4 77.89 45.59 149.26
C MET A 4 79.17 44.91 148.70
N PRO A 5 79.19 44.18 147.52
CA PRO A 5 78.80 44.67 146.16
C PRO A 5 78.35 43.65 145.04
N ALA A 6 78.00 44.18 143.86
CA ALA A 6 77.79 43.51 142.54
C ALA A 6 79.06 43.62 141.64
N PRO A 7 79.31 42.86 140.53
CA PRO A 7 78.61 43.07 139.22
C PRO A 7 78.68 41.96 138.08
N MET A 8 78.01 42.25 136.93
CA MET A 8 78.26 41.93 135.49
C MET A 8 77.69 40.70 134.68
N ARG A 9 77.07 41.11 133.55
CA ARG A 9 76.41 40.56 132.33
C ARG A 9 77.21 39.62 131.39
N ARG A 10 76.54 38.60 130.80
CA ARG A 10 76.88 37.90 129.52
C ARG A 10 75.59 37.44 128.79
N PHE A 11 75.39 37.83 127.52
CA PHE A 11 74.25 37.41 126.67
C PHE A 11 74.59 36.12 125.91
N PRO A 12 73.74 35.07 125.89
CA PRO A 12 74.05 33.83 125.20
C PRO A 12 73.54 33.81 123.74
N LEU A 13 74.46 33.48 122.83
CA LEU A 13 74.33 33.25 121.38
C LEU A 13 73.20 32.29 120.95
N ALA A 14 72.66 31.53 121.90
CA ALA A 14 71.53 30.61 121.72
C ALA A 14 70.26 31.29 121.21
N TRP A 15 70.00 32.55 121.59
CA TRP A 15 68.81 33.27 121.14
C TRP A 15 68.85 33.69 119.67
N LEU A 16 70.04 33.97 119.10
CA LEU A 16 70.18 34.29 117.68
C LEU A 16 70.01 33.03 116.80
N LEU A 17 70.57 31.90 117.22
CA LEU A 17 70.37 30.62 116.54
C LEU A 17 68.90 30.16 116.58
N LEU A 18 68.21 30.42 117.69
CA LEU A 18 66.77 30.17 117.82
C LEU A 18 65.96 31.03 116.83
N ALA A 19 66.27 32.31 116.71
CA ALA A 19 65.57 33.22 115.79
C ALA A 19 65.74 32.82 114.31
N VAL A 20 66.95 32.39 113.93
CA VAL A 20 67.23 31.90 112.55
C VAL A 20 66.53 30.56 112.29
N ALA A 21 66.50 29.64 113.27
CA ALA A 21 65.78 28.39 113.13
C ALA A 21 64.26 28.60 112.94
N VAL A 22 63.68 29.57 113.66
CA VAL A 22 62.27 29.94 113.51
C VAL A 22 62.00 30.60 112.15
N ALA A 23 62.89 31.50 111.69
CA ALA A 23 62.77 32.10 110.36
C ALA A 23 62.89 31.06 109.23
N ALA A 24 63.83 30.12 109.35
CA ALA A 24 63.99 29.03 108.39
C ALA A 24 62.78 28.09 108.39
N ALA A 25 62.21 27.78 109.56
CA ALA A 25 60.98 27.00 109.67
C ALA A 25 59.78 27.73 109.04
N GLY A 26 59.67 29.06 109.24
CA GLY A 26 58.63 29.88 108.62
C GLY A 26 58.73 29.93 107.10
N VAL A 27 59.95 30.05 106.55
CA VAL A 27 60.20 30.01 105.11
C VAL A 27 59.89 28.62 104.53
N ALA A 28 60.29 27.55 105.22
CA ALA A 28 59.98 26.18 104.80
C ALA A 28 58.46 25.90 104.78
N LEU A 29 57.73 26.38 105.80
CA LEU A 29 56.27 26.30 105.86
C LEU A 29 55.60 27.11 104.74
N PHE A 30 56.10 28.31 104.44
CA PHE A 30 55.57 29.15 103.36
C PHE A 30 55.83 28.56 101.96
N LEU A 31 57.03 28.03 101.71
CA LEU A 31 57.36 27.35 100.46
C LEU A 31 56.55 26.06 100.30
N GLY A 32 56.36 25.31 101.38
CA GLY A 32 55.50 24.12 101.40
C GLY A 32 54.03 24.45 101.09
N TRP A 33 53.50 25.51 101.71
CA TRP A 33 52.15 26.01 101.41
C TRP A 33 52.01 26.44 99.95
N ARG A 34 52.98 27.20 99.43
CA ARG A 34 52.97 27.68 98.04
C ARG A 34 53.10 26.53 97.04
N ALA A 35 53.91 25.52 97.33
CA ALA A 35 54.03 24.30 96.54
C ALA A 35 52.71 23.52 96.54
N TRP A 36 52.06 23.36 97.71
CA TRP A 36 50.76 22.70 97.80
C TRP A 36 49.68 23.45 97.01
N GLN A 37 49.66 24.78 97.09
CA GLN A 37 48.70 25.60 96.34
C GLN A 37 48.91 25.52 94.83
N SER A 38 50.16 25.40 94.36
CA SER A 38 50.46 25.13 92.94
C SER A 38 50.05 23.73 92.50
N TYR A 39 50.15 22.73 93.40
CA TYR A 39 49.75 21.36 93.12
C TYR A 39 48.23 21.24 92.97
N GLN A 40 47.46 21.91 93.83
CA GLN A 40 46.00 21.96 93.71
C GLN A 40 45.54 22.66 92.42
N ALA A 41 46.18 23.76 92.03
CA ALA A 41 45.87 24.47 90.78
C ALA A 41 46.16 23.62 89.54
N ALA A 42 47.30 22.89 89.52
CA ALA A 42 47.65 21.99 88.43
C ALA A 42 46.67 20.80 88.31
N GLN A 43 46.17 20.30 89.44
CA GLN A 43 45.21 19.19 89.47
C GLN A 43 43.84 19.59 88.91
N LEU A 44 43.34 20.79 89.27
CA LEU A 44 42.11 21.34 88.71
C LEU A 44 42.23 21.61 87.19
N GLN A 45 43.39 22.11 86.73
CA GLN A 45 43.63 22.32 85.30
C GLN A 45 43.71 20.99 84.52
N ALA A 46 44.29 19.95 85.11
CA ALA A 46 44.35 18.63 84.50
C ALA A 46 42.94 18.01 84.36
N GLU A 47 42.09 18.16 85.40
CA GLU A 47 40.69 17.73 85.35
C GLU A 47 39.88 18.51 84.30
N GLN A 48 40.05 19.83 84.21
CA GLN A 48 39.40 20.67 83.19
C GLN A 48 39.87 20.33 81.78
N ALA A 49 41.18 20.13 81.57
CA ALA A 49 41.72 19.71 80.28
C ALA A 49 41.22 18.30 79.88
N GLN A 50 41.04 17.42 80.85
CA GLN A 50 40.47 16.09 80.64
C GLN A 50 38.98 16.18 80.29
N GLN A 51 38.21 17.04 80.98
CA GLN A 51 36.80 17.31 80.65
C GLN A 51 36.63 17.89 79.25
N GLN A 52 37.44 18.88 78.85
CA GLN A 52 37.41 19.46 77.51
C GLN A 52 37.73 18.43 76.41
N ARG A 53 38.66 17.49 76.67
CA ARG A 53 38.94 16.38 75.75
C ARG A 53 37.75 15.44 75.65
N TRP A 54 37.10 15.11 76.76
CA TRP A 54 35.88 14.30 76.78
C TRP A 54 34.76 14.98 76.00
N ASP A 55 34.49 16.26 76.24
CA ASP A 55 33.48 17.03 75.52
C ASP A 55 33.77 17.09 74.02
N GLY A 56 35.04 17.32 73.65
CA GLY A 56 35.47 17.29 72.25
C GLY A 56 35.25 15.94 71.59
N THR A 57 35.54 14.83 72.27
CA THR A 57 35.27 13.48 71.75
C THR A 57 33.78 13.17 71.66
N GLN A 58 32.96 13.66 72.59
CA GLN A 58 31.51 13.50 72.55
C GLN A 58 30.89 14.28 71.38
N GLN A 59 31.34 15.52 71.16
CA GLN A 59 30.91 16.33 70.02
C GLN A 59 31.33 15.69 68.68
N MET A 60 32.53 15.13 68.60
CA MET A 60 32.99 14.38 67.43
C MET A 60 32.11 13.14 67.18
N LEU A 61 31.76 12.39 68.22
CA LEU A 61 30.86 11.23 68.10
C LEU A 61 29.45 11.64 67.68
N GLU A 62 28.94 12.76 68.18
CA GLU A 62 27.62 13.28 67.80
C GLU A 62 27.58 13.79 66.36
N THR A 63 28.63 14.45 65.90
CA THR A 63 28.76 14.89 64.51
C THR A 63 28.89 13.69 63.57
N LEU A 64 29.73 12.70 63.91
CA LEU A 64 29.84 11.47 63.14
C LEU A 64 28.51 10.70 63.08
N ARG A 65 27.77 10.63 64.19
CA ARG A 65 26.43 10.03 64.24
C ARG A 65 25.43 10.80 63.38
N ARG A 66 25.49 12.13 63.36
CA ARG A 66 24.64 12.96 62.48
C ARG A 66 24.99 12.76 61.01
N ASP A 67 26.27 12.74 60.66
CA ASP A 67 26.73 12.49 59.29
C ASP A 67 26.36 11.08 58.81
N GLN A 68 26.50 10.07 59.67
CA GLN A 68 26.06 8.72 59.37
C GLN A 68 24.56 8.65 59.08
N ARG A 69 23.73 9.37 59.85
CA ARG A 69 22.27 9.46 59.61
C ARG A 69 21.97 10.14 58.28
N LEU A 70 22.60 11.27 57.99
CA LEU A 70 22.43 11.99 56.71
C LEU A 70 22.89 11.15 55.50
N ALA A 71 24.00 10.41 55.64
CA ALA A 71 24.46 9.50 54.61
C ALA A 71 23.46 8.35 54.37
N ASN A 72 22.88 7.81 55.46
CA ASN A 72 21.89 6.75 55.38
C ASN A 72 20.56 7.26 54.76
N GLU A 73 20.13 8.47 55.10
CA GLU A 73 18.99 9.15 54.46
C GLU A 73 19.22 9.34 52.96
N ARG A 74 20.38 9.87 52.54
CA ARG A 74 20.72 10.01 51.10
C ARG A 74 20.75 8.68 50.35
N LEU A 75 21.23 7.61 50.99
CA LEU A 75 21.21 6.26 50.41
C LEU A 75 19.78 5.75 50.23
N GLN A 76 18.92 5.99 51.22
CA GLN A 76 17.50 5.64 51.13
C GLN A 76 16.78 6.44 50.06
N ASP A 77 17.03 7.75 49.96
CA ASP A 77 16.49 8.62 48.91
C ASP A 77 16.95 8.18 47.52
N ALA A 78 18.24 7.92 47.34
CA ALA A 78 18.77 7.42 46.07
C ALA A 78 18.18 6.06 45.69
N ALA A 79 18.01 5.15 46.66
CA ALA A 79 17.35 3.87 46.44
C ALA A 79 15.87 4.03 46.08
N ALA A 80 15.16 4.97 46.72
CA ALA A 80 13.77 5.29 46.40
C ALA A 80 13.64 5.87 44.99
N THR A 81 14.54 6.78 44.61
CA THR A 81 14.53 7.39 43.27
C THR A 81 14.82 6.33 42.20
N ASN A 82 15.80 5.44 42.44
CA ASN A 82 16.14 4.36 41.51
C ASN A 82 14.97 3.37 41.32
N ARG A 83 14.20 3.07 42.39
CA ARG A 83 12.96 2.28 42.27
C ARG A 83 11.93 2.98 41.38
N VAL A 84 11.72 4.29 41.57
CA VAL A 84 10.78 5.07 40.74
C VAL A 84 11.23 5.09 39.28
N LEU A 85 12.51 5.34 38.99
CA LEU A 85 13.03 5.28 37.61
C LEU A 85 12.84 3.90 36.98
N ARG A 86 13.04 2.84 37.77
CA ARG A 86 12.85 1.46 37.30
C ARG A 86 11.37 1.16 37.04
N ASP A 87 10.47 1.63 37.88
CA ASP A 87 9.02 1.49 37.68
C ASP A 87 8.55 2.32 36.48
N GLU A 88 9.11 3.51 36.26
CA GLU A 88 8.87 4.31 35.06
C GLU A 88 9.43 3.62 33.81
N MET A 89 10.62 3.04 33.86
CA MET A 89 11.21 2.29 32.75
C MET A 89 10.36 1.08 32.40
N LEU A 90 9.90 0.33 33.42
CA LEU A 90 8.98 -0.80 33.23
C LEU A 90 7.64 -0.32 32.67
N GLY A 91 7.10 0.80 33.17
CA GLY A 91 5.89 1.43 32.64
C GLY A 91 6.05 1.89 31.20
N MET A 92 7.21 2.45 30.82
CA MET A 92 7.52 2.88 29.45
C MET A 92 7.64 1.67 28.52
N SER A 93 8.26 0.57 28.96
CA SER A 93 8.35 -0.68 28.21
C SER A 93 6.99 -1.35 28.02
N GLN A 94 6.13 -1.35 29.05
CA GLN A 94 4.76 -1.85 28.92
C GLN A 94 3.95 -0.99 27.95
N ARG A 95 4.07 0.34 28.06
CA ARG A 95 3.42 1.27 27.14
C ARG A 95 3.95 1.14 25.71
N SER A 96 5.24 0.93 25.50
CA SER A 96 5.79 0.72 24.15
C SER A 96 5.28 -0.58 23.53
N ALA A 97 5.21 -1.66 24.31
CA ALA A 97 4.62 -2.93 23.84
C ALA A 97 3.13 -2.77 23.49
N LEU A 98 2.38 -1.99 24.27
CA LEU A 98 0.96 -1.70 24.02
C LEU A 98 0.79 -0.79 22.78
N LEU A 99 1.69 0.19 22.60
CA LEU A 99 1.74 1.01 21.40
C LEU A 99 2.09 0.18 20.16
N GLU A 100 3.03 -0.75 20.27
CA GLU A 100 3.39 -1.66 19.17
C GLU A 100 2.24 -2.60 18.80
N ASP A 101 1.56 -3.18 19.79
CA ASP A 101 0.34 -4.00 19.58
C ASP A 101 -0.79 -3.19 18.94
N THR A 102 -1.03 -1.95 19.41
CA THR A 102 -2.04 -1.08 18.78
C THR A 102 -1.65 -0.65 17.37
N VAL A 103 -0.39 -0.28 17.12
CA VAL A 103 0.11 0.02 15.77
C VAL A 103 -0.07 -1.18 14.85
N GLN A 104 0.25 -2.39 15.31
CA GLN A 104 0.02 -3.61 14.54
C GLN A 104 -1.47 -3.84 14.27
N LYS A 105 -2.32 -3.70 15.28
CA LYS A 105 -3.79 -3.79 15.16
C LYS A 105 -4.42 -2.71 14.29
N LEU A 106 -3.77 -1.56 14.11
CA LEU A 106 -4.21 -0.49 13.20
C LEU A 106 -3.66 -0.70 11.78
N ALA A 107 -2.43 -1.20 11.66
CA ALA A 107 -1.78 -1.47 10.39
C ALA A 107 -2.39 -2.68 9.66
N ASP A 108 -2.75 -3.74 10.39
CA ASP A 108 -3.32 -4.96 9.80
C ASP A 108 -4.67 -4.69 9.10
N PRO A 109 -5.70 -4.12 9.74
CA PRO A 109 -6.99 -3.85 9.10
C PRO A 109 -6.87 -2.88 7.93
N ASN A 110 -5.97 -1.89 8.02
CA ASN A 110 -5.78 -0.93 6.93
C ASN A 110 -5.12 -1.60 5.70
N ARG A 111 -4.13 -2.48 5.91
CA ARG A 111 -3.55 -3.31 4.84
C ARG A 111 -4.57 -4.26 4.24
N HIS A 112 -5.29 -5.01 5.07
CA HIS A 112 -6.30 -5.97 4.61
C HIS A 112 -7.48 -5.28 3.91
N GLY A 113 -7.90 -4.10 4.38
CA GLY A 113 -8.95 -3.30 3.75
C GLY A 113 -8.55 -2.75 2.39
N ALA A 114 -7.34 -2.18 2.27
CA ALA A 114 -6.81 -1.74 0.98
C ALA A 114 -6.62 -2.91 -0.01
N GLN A 115 -6.18 -4.06 0.49
CA GLN A 115 -6.06 -5.28 -0.30
C GLN A 115 -7.42 -5.83 -0.76
N ALA A 116 -8.40 -5.88 0.13
CA ALA A 116 -9.77 -6.31 -0.18
C ALA A 116 -10.39 -5.41 -1.26
N LEU A 117 -10.25 -4.08 -1.12
CA LEU A 117 -10.73 -3.12 -2.12
C LEU A 117 -10.07 -3.35 -3.48
N ARG A 118 -8.76 -3.59 -3.53
CA ARG A 118 -8.06 -3.91 -4.79
C ARG A 118 -8.55 -5.22 -5.40
N LEU A 119 -8.84 -6.24 -4.60
CA LEU A 119 -9.40 -7.50 -5.09
C LEU A 119 -10.82 -7.30 -5.66
N ASP A 120 -11.64 -6.48 -5.03
CA ASP A 120 -12.97 -6.12 -5.54
C ASP A 120 -12.87 -5.33 -6.84
N GLU A 121 -11.89 -4.41 -6.96
CA GLU A 121 -11.59 -3.71 -8.20
C GLU A 121 -11.17 -4.69 -9.32
N VAL A 122 -10.31 -5.66 -9.01
CA VAL A 122 -9.93 -6.73 -9.95
C VAL A 122 -11.18 -7.51 -10.40
N GLU A 123 -12.04 -7.96 -9.47
CA GLU A 123 -13.27 -8.68 -9.82
C GLU A 123 -14.19 -7.84 -10.71
N LEU A 124 -14.39 -6.56 -10.37
CA LEU A 124 -15.21 -5.63 -11.15
C LEU A 124 -14.66 -5.48 -12.58
N LEU A 125 -13.36 -5.28 -12.73
CA LEU A 125 -12.71 -5.10 -14.04
C LEU A 125 -12.77 -6.38 -14.88
N LEU A 126 -12.59 -7.55 -14.27
CA LEU A 126 -12.74 -8.83 -14.96
C LEU A 126 -14.18 -9.05 -15.43
N ARG A 127 -15.19 -8.76 -14.58
CA ARG A 127 -16.61 -8.81 -14.96
C ARG A 127 -16.94 -7.83 -16.08
N LEU A 128 -16.44 -6.60 -16.00
CA LEU A 128 -16.62 -5.60 -17.04
C LEU A 128 -16.05 -6.08 -18.38
N GLY A 129 -14.83 -6.65 -18.36
CA GLY A 129 -14.20 -7.21 -19.55
C GLY A 129 -15.01 -8.36 -20.15
N GLN A 130 -15.49 -9.30 -19.32
CA GLN A 130 -16.35 -10.39 -19.76
C GLN A 130 -17.68 -9.90 -20.34
N GLN A 131 -18.30 -8.90 -19.71
CA GLN A 131 -19.56 -8.34 -20.17
C GLN A 131 -19.38 -7.63 -21.54
N ARG A 132 -18.31 -6.84 -21.69
CA ARG A 132 -18.01 -6.17 -22.97
C ARG A 132 -17.77 -7.18 -24.08
N LEU A 133 -17.06 -8.27 -23.81
CA LEU A 133 -16.80 -9.29 -24.81
C LEU A 133 -18.05 -10.13 -25.13
N SER A 134 -18.80 -10.56 -24.12
CA SER A 134 -19.94 -11.48 -24.31
C SER A 134 -21.19 -10.78 -24.89
N ILE A 135 -21.43 -9.52 -24.49
CA ILE A 135 -22.60 -8.76 -24.92
C ILE A 135 -22.30 -7.93 -26.18
N ALA A 136 -21.20 -7.16 -26.16
CA ALA A 136 -20.88 -6.20 -27.21
C ALA A 136 -19.81 -6.70 -28.21
N GLY A 137 -19.24 -7.89 -28.00
CA GLY A 137 -18.13 -8.41 -28.82
C GLY A 137 -16.88 -7.53 -28.84
N ASP A 138 -16.77 -6.61 -27.88
CA ASP A 138 -15.75 -5.57 -27.85
C ASP A 138 -14.45 -6.10 -27.24
N ALA A 139 -13.64 -6.70 -28.12
CA ALA A 139 -12.35 -7.30 -27.77
C ALA A 139 -11.34 -6.26 -27.25
N ASP A 140 -11.31 -5.06 -27.83
CA ASP A 140 -10.43 -3.98 -27.37
C ASP A 140 -10.83 -3.49 -25.97
N GLY A 141 -12.14 -3.38 -25.73
CA GLY A 141 -12.71 -3.06 -24.45
C GLY A 141 -12.37 -4.08 -23.37
N ALA A 142 -12.47 -5.36 -23.71
CA ALA A 142 -12.07 -6.46 -22.84
C ALA A 142 -10.57 -6.44 -22.54
N ARG A 143 -9.71 -6.29 -23.56
CA ARG A 143 -8.25 -6.17 -23.38
C ARG A 143 -7.86 -5.06 -22.41
N ARG A 144 -8.45 -3.87 -22.56
CA ARG A 144 -8.20 -2.74 -21.65
C ARG A 144 -8.64 -3.05 -20.23
N ALA A 145 -9.82 -3.65 -20.04
CA ALA A 145 -10.31 -4.02 -18.72
C ALA A 145 -9.41 -5.07 -18.04
N TYR A 146 -8.97 -6.09 -18.78
CA TYR A 146 -8.05 -7.11 -18.27
C TYR A 146 -6.64 -6.55 -17.98
N ALA A 147 -6.16 -5.58 -18.77
CA ALA A 147 -4.91 -4.89 -18.49
C ALA A 147 -4.99 -4.07 -17.19
N LEU A 148 -6.11 -3.37 -16.95
CA LEU A 148 -6.37 -2.67 -15.70
C LEU A 148 -6.45 -3.65 -14.52
N ALA A 149 -7.17 -4.77 -14.68
CA ALA A 149 -7.27 -5.81 -13.66
C ALA A 149 -5.87 -6.36 -13.31
N ASN A 150 -5.02 -6.58 -14.31
CA ASN A 150 -3.65 -7.02 -14.09
C ASN A 150 -2.80 -5.97 -13.35
N GLY A 151 -2.97 -4.68 -13.66
CA GLY A 151 -2.34 -3.59 -12.92
C GLY A 151 -2.77 -3.54 -11.46
N ALA A 152 -4.07 -3.66 -11.20
CA ALA A 152 -4.62 -3.69 -9.84
C ALA A 152 -4.11 -4.91 -9.04
N LEU A 153 -4.08 -6.09 -9.66
CA LEU A 153 -3.60 -7.34 -9.05
C LEU A 153 -2.09 -7.34 -8.79
N ASN A 154 -1.30 -6.74 -9.67
CA ASN A 154 0.15 -6.59 -9.49
C ASN A 154 0.50 -5.60 -8.36
N GLY A 155 -0.40 -4.68 -8.02
CA GLY A 155 -0.23 -3.78 -6.88
C GLY A 155 -0.53 -4.39 -5.51
N ILE A 156 -0.84 -5.69 -5.44
CA ILE A 156 -1.05 -6.43 -4.19
C ILE A 156 0.21 -7.25 -3.89
N ASP A 157 1.00 -6.88 -2.89
CA ASP A 157 2.23 -7.60 -2.53
C ASP A 157 1.95 -8.83 -1.64
N ASP A 158 1.39 -9.89 -2.24
CA ASP A 158 1.12 -11.17 -1.54
C ASP A 158 1.43 -12.38 -2.46
N PRO A 159 2.35 -13.29 -2.07
CA PRO A 159 2.70 -14.49 -2.83
C PRO A 159 1.53 -15.45 -3.09
N GLY A 160 0.46 -15.41 -2.28
CA GLY A 160 -0.72 -16.26 -2.44
C GLY A 160 -1.46 -16.06 -3.77
N TYR A 161 -1.26 -14.91 -4.44
CA TYR A 161 -1.91 -14.59 -5.72
C TYR A 161 -1.07 -14.89 -6.96
N LEU A 162 0.09 -15.56 -6.81
CA LEU A 162 0.95 -15.89 -7.97
C LEU A 162 0.21 -16.72 -9.03
N ASN A 163 -0.57 -17.72 -8.61
CA ASN A 163 -1.37 -18.53 -9.52
C ASN A 163 -2.44 -17.70 -10.25
N LEU A 164 -3.06 -16.76 -9.53
CA LEU A 164 -4.07 -15.86 -10.08
C LEU A 164 -3.47 -14.92 -11.14
N ARG A 165 -2.27 -14.39 -10.88
CA ARG A 165 -1.53 -13.57 -11.86
C ARG A 165 -1.16 -14.38 -13.11
N GLN A 166 -0.72 -15.62 -12.93
CA GLN A 166 -0.38 -16.51 -14.03
C GLN A 166 -1.61 -16.81 -14.91
N ALA A 167 -2.76 -17.12 -14.28
CA ALA A 167 -4.02 -17.33 -14.99
C ALA A 167 -4.47 -16.06 -15.75
N LEU A 168 -4.35 -14.89 -15.12
CA LEU A 168 -4.71 -13.62 -15.75
C LEU A 168 -3.83 -13.30 -16.97
N VAL A 169 -2.53 -13.59 -16.90
CA VAL A 169 -1.63 -13.43 -18.05
C VAL A 169 -2.03 -14.36 -19.20
N GLN A 170 -2.35 -15.63 -18.91
CA GLN A 170 -2.81 -16.56 -19.94
C GLN A 170 -4.11 -16.09 -20.61
N GLU A 171 -5.08 -15.60 -19.82
CA GLU A 171 -6.33 -15.05 -20.36
C GLU A 171 -6.09 -13.81 -21.22
N ARG A 172 -5.13 -12.96 -20.84
CA ARG A 172 -4.72 -11.81 -21.64
C ARG A 172 -4.07 -12.23 -22.95
N ASP A 173 -3.18 -13.21 -22.94
CA ASP A 173 -2.57 -13.74 -24.15
C ASP A 173 -3.62 -14.38 -25.08
N ALA A 174 -4.65 -15.00 -24.50
CA ALA A 174 -5.80 -15.50 -25.26
C ALA A 174 -6.62 -14.36 -25.90
N LEU A 175 -6.86 -13.26 -25.17
CA LEU A 175 -7.51 -12.05 -25.68
C LEU A 175 -6.68 -11.31 -26.73
N ASP A 176 -5.35 -11.33 -26.61
CA ASP A 176 -4.45 -10.69 -27.57
C ASP A 176 -4.41 -11.49 -28.88
N ARG A 177 -4.40 -12.83 -28.80
CA ARG A 177 -4.54 -13.73 -29.97
C ARG A 177 -5.86 -13.56 -30.71
N LEU A 178 -6.92 -13.11 -30.03
CA LEU A 178 -8.21 -12.82 -30.66
C LEU A 178 -8.17 -11.59 -31.59
N GLY A 179 -7.22 -10.67 -31.40
CA GLY A 179 -7.14 -9.44 -32.19
C GLY A 179 -8.41 -8.59 -32.12
N ALA A 180 -8.80 -7.92 -33.20
CA ALA A 180 -10.02 -7.08 -33.22
C ALA A 180 -11.31 -7.86 -32.92
N GLY A 181 -11.27 -9.18 -33.00
CA GLY A 181 -12.40 -10.06 -32.76
C GLY A 181 -13.28 -10.27 -33.99
N PRO A 182 -14.10 -11.33 -33.99
CA PRO A 182 -14.85 -11.77 -35.16
C PRO A 182 -15.84 -10.72 -35.69
N GLN A 183 -16.46 -9.94 -34.80
CA GLN A 183 -17.44 -8.92 -35.21
C GLN A 183 -16.78 -7.77 -35.98
N ALA A 184 -15.60 -7.33 -35.54
CA ALA A 184 -14.85 -6.28 -36.22
C ALA A 184 -14.38 -6.74 -37.60
N GLU A 185 -13.88 -7.97 -37.71
CA GLU A 185 -13.46 -8.58 -38.98
C GLU A 185 -14.64 -8.73 -39.95
N VAL A 186 -15.78 -9.23 -39.47
CA VAL A 186 -17.00 -9.34 -40.27
C VAL A 186 -17.52 -7.97 -40.69
N GLY A 187 -17.47 -6.97 -39.81
CA GLY A 187 -17.85 -5.60 -40.12
C GLY A 187 -16.99 -4.96 -41.21
N GLN A 188 -15.66 -5.11 -41.12
CA GLN A 188 -14.72 -4.63 -42.15
C GLN A 188 -14.94 -5.35 -43.48
N THR A 189 -15.12 -6.68 -43.45
CA THR A 189 -15.38 -7.46 -44.66
C THR A 189 -16.71 -7.06 -45.29
N LEU A 190 -17.77 -6.86 -44.49
CA LEU A 190 -19.06 -6.37 -44.98
C LEU A 190 -18.94 -4.98 -45.62
N ALA A 191 -18.16 -4.07 -45.02
CA ALA A 191 -17.90 -2.75 -45.59
C ALA A 191 -17.17 -2.84 -46.93
N SER A 192 -16.18 -3.74 -47.06
CA SER A 192 -15.49 -3.98 -48.33
C SER A 192 -16.42 -4.53 -49.41
N VAL A 193 -17.29 -5.48 -49.06
CA VAL A 193 -18.30 -6.06 -49.96
C VAL A 193 -19.32 -5.01 -50.39
N ALA A 194 -19.76 -4.14 -49.47
CA ALA A 194 -20.66 -3.03 -49.79
C ALA A 194 -20.02 -2.03 -50.78
N ALA A 195 -18.72 -1.75 -50.64
CA ALA A 195 -18.00 -0.90 -51.58
C ALA A 195 -17.78 -1.57 -52.95
N GLU A 196 -17.52 -2.89 -52.98
CA GLU A 196 -17.41 -3.66 -54.22
C GLU A 196 -18.75 -3.73 -54.97
N LEU A 197 -19.87 -3.86 -54.25
CA LEU A 197 -21.22 -3.83 -54.82
C LEU A 197 -21.49 -2.57 -55.63
N GLN A 198 -21.03 -1.40 -55.15
CA GLN A 198 -21.20 -0.12 -55.83
C GLN A 198 -20.37 0.00 -57.12
N ARG A 199 -19.33 -0.82 -57.28
CA ARG A 199 -18.40 -0.78 -58.42
C ARG A 199 -18.67 -1.87 -59.47
N LEU A 200 -19.67 -2.71 -59.25
CA LEU A 200 -20.02 -3.78 -60.18
C LEU A 200 -20.48 -3.20 -61.53
N PRO A 201 -20.01 -3.76 -62.65
CA PRO A 201 -20.41 -3.30 -63.97
C PRO A 201 -21.90 -3.58 -64.20
N GLU A 202 -22.62 -2.55 -64.66
CA GLU A 202 -24.06 -2.65 -64.95
C GLU A 202 -24.37 -3.26 -66.31
N GLN A 203 -23.37 -3.40 -67.18
CA GLN A 203 -23.45 -3.95 -68.53
C GLN A 203 -22.39 -5.04 -68.69
N THR A 204 -22.72 -6.11 -69.40
CA THR A 204 -21.72 -7.12 -69.72
C THR A 204 -20.86 -6.65 -70.88
N ALA A 205 -19.54 -6.91 -70.84
CA ALA A 205 -18.63 -6.52 -71.92
C ALA A 205 -18.99 -7.14 -73.29
N GLN A 206 -19.87 -8.15 -73.31
CA GLN A 206 -20.39 -8.76 -74.53
C GLN A 206 -21.43 -7.89 -75.27
N ASP A 207 -22.08 -6.93 -74.59
CA ASP A 207 -23.11 -6.07 -75.20
C ASP A 207 -22.51 -4.94 -76.06
N SER A 208 -21.27 -4.53 -75.79
CA SER A 208 -20.64 -3.38 -76.47
C SER A 208 -19.95 -3.74 -77.80
N GLY A 209 -19.77 -5.03 -78.12
CA GLY A 209 -18.94 -5.51 -79.22
C GLY A 209 -19.64 -6.39 -80.27
N ALA A 210 -20.95 -6.62 -80.16
CA ALA A 210 -21.68 -7.39 -81.17
C ALA A 210 -21.79 -6.57 -82.46
N ALA A 211 -21.12 -7.01 -83.53
CA ALA A 211 -21.19 -6.38 -84.85
C ALA A 211 -22.65 -6.30 -85.32
N GLN A 212 -23.25 -5.10 -85.22
CA GLN A 212 -24.63 -4.86 -85.60
C GLN A 212 -24.80 -5.10 -87.12
N PRO A 213 -25.73 -5.98 -87.52
CA PRO A 213 -26.12 -6.15 -88.92
C PRO A 213 -26.50 -4.82 -89.58
N TRP A 214 -26.11 -4.65 -90.84
CA TRP A 214 -26.30 -3.40 -91.60
C TRP A 214 -27.75 -2.90 -91.66
N TRP A 215 -28.73 -3.82 -91.70
CA TRP A 215 -30.16 -3.49 -91.70
C TRP A 215 -30.61 -2.83 -90.39
N GLN A 216 -29.96 -3.16 -89.28
CA GLN A 216 -30.25 -2.60 -87.96
C GLN A 216 -29.78 -1.14 -87.84
N LYS A 217 -28.79 -0.71 -88.64
CA LYS A 217 -28.35 0.69 -88.76
C LYS A 217 -29.30 1.56 -89.58
N VAL A 218 -30.03 0.98 -90.53
CA VAL A 218 -30.99 1.70 -91.38
C VAL A 218 -32.33 1.90 -90.66
N LEU A 219 -32.73 0.95 -89.81
CA LEU A 219 -33.94 1.03 -88.98
C LEU A 219 -33.74 1.69 -87.60
N SER A 220 -32.50 2.05 -87.23
CA SER A 220 -32.18 2.63 -85.92
C SER A 220 -32.92 3.94 -85.59
N PRO A 221 -33.34 4.81 -86.53
CA PRO A 221 -34.07 6.03 -86.18
C PRO A 221 -35.52 5.77 -85.74
N LEU A 222 -36.10 4.61 -86.07
CA LEU A 222 -37.50 4.29 -85.80
C LEU A 222 -37.68 3.18 -84.74
N VAL A 223 -36.79 2.19 -84.67
CA VAL A 223 -36.95 1.04 -83.76
C VAL A 223 -35.60 0.56 -83.24
N GLU A 224 -35.35 0.72 -81.94
CA GLU A 224 -34.18 0.17 -81.27
C GLU A 224 -34.52 -1.23 -80.72
N ILE A 225 -34.12 -2.29 -81.45
CA ILE A 225 -34.30 -3.67 -81.00
C ILE A 225 -33.15 -4.02 -80.04
N ARG A 226 -33.43 -4.00 -78.74
CA ARG A 226 -32.48 -4.42 -77.69
C ARG A 226 -32.75 -5.90 -77.34
N PRO A 227 -31.84 -6.85 -77.65
CA PRO A 227 -32.04 -8.25 -77.33
C PRO A 227 -32.04 -8.46 -75.81
N SER A 228 -33.22 -8.71 -75.24
CA SER A 228 -33.42 -8.99 -73.81
C SER A 228 -33.15 -10.46 -73.52
N ARG A 229 -31.86 -10.85 -73.42
CA ARG A 229 -31.53 -12.14 -72.80
C ARG A 229 -31.68 -12.02 -71.29
N GLY A 230 -32.85 -12.40 -70.79
CA GLY A 230 -33.04 -13.07 -69.50
C GLY A 230 -32.92 -12.27 -68.20
N ASP A 231 -32.34 -11.07 -68.20
CA ASP A 231 -32.32 -10.22 -67.00
C ASP A 231 -33.42 -9.16 -67.11
N ALA A 232 -34.42 -9.28 -66.25
CA ALA A 232 -35.53 -8.33 -66.15
C ALA A 232 -34.95 -6.92 -66.04
N LEU A 233 -35.15 -6.14 -67.11
CA LEU A 233 -34.83 -4.73 -67.17
C LEU A 233 -35.75 -4.03 -66.16
N LEU A 234 -35.32 -3.98 -64.90
CA LEU A 234 -35.89 -3.07 -63.91
C LEU A 234 -35.91 -1.68 -64.58
N ASN A 235 -37.09 -1.05 -64.66
CA ASN A 235 -37.18 0.34 -65.10
C ASN A 235 -36.26 1.19 -64.22
N GLY A 236 -35.81 2.36 -64.70
CA GLY A 236 -34.89 3.22 -63.94
C GLY A 236 -35.37 3.47 -62.49
N SER A 237 -36.68 3.69 -62.31
CA SER A 237 -37.34 3.80 -61.00
C SER A 237 -37.19 2.55 -60.14
N ASP A 238 -37.43 1.37 -60.73
CA ASP A 238 -37.39 0.08 -60.02
C ASP A 238 -35.95 -0.27 -59.60
N ARG A 239 -34.97 0.15 -60.41
CA ARG A 239 -33.55 0.00 -60.08
C ARG A 239 -33.13 0.91 -58.92
N HIS A 240 -33.64 2.14 -58.85
CA HIS A 240 -33.40 3.00 -57.69
C HIS A 240 -34.01 2.41 -56.41
N ALA A 241 -35.28 2.01 -56.45
CA ALA A 241 -35.95 1.38 -55.31
C ALA A 241 -35.23 0.10 -54.84
N ALA A 242 -34.70 -0.70 -55.77
CA ALA A 242 -33.95 -1.90 -55.43
C ALA A 242 -32.56 -1.60 -54.82
N ARG A 243 -31.90 -0.51 -55.23
CA ARG A 243 -30.65 -0.04 -54.58
C ARG A 243 -30.92 0.48 -53.17
N ASP A 244 -32.02 1.19 -52.95
CA ASP A 244 -32.41 1.66 -51.62
C ASP A 244 -32.73 0.47 -50.70
N ALA A 245 -33.48 -0.52 -51.20
CA ALA A 245 -33.74 -1.75 -50.47
C ALA A 245 -32.43 -2.50 -50.14
N LEU A 246 -31.49 -2.58 -51.08
CA LEU A 246 -30.18 -3.18 -50.84
C LEU A 246 -29.40 -2.46 -49.74
N GLN A 247 -29.42 -1.12 -49.72
CA GLN A 247 -28.75 -0.32 -48.69
C GLN A 247 -29.37 -0.57 -47.30
N ILE A 248 -30.69 -0.72 -47.22
CA ILE A 248 -31.40 -1.11 -46.00
C ILE A 248 -30.98 -2.51 -45.55
N GLU A 249 -30.86 -3.48 -46.45
CA GLU A 249 -30.42 -4.83 -46.07
C GLU A 249 -28.97 -4.86 -45.57
N ILE A 250 -28.09 -4.05 -46.16
CA ILE A 250 -26.70 -3.91 -45.70
C ILE A 250 -26.65 -3.25 -44.31
N SER A 251 -27.48 -2.24 -44.05
CA SER A 251 -27.54 -1.60 -42.73
C SER A 251 -28.12 -2.54 -41.67
N LEU A 252 -29.13 -3.34 -42.00
CA LEU A 252 -29.65 -4.41 -41.15
C LEU A 252 -28.59 -5.49 -40.88
N ALA A 253 -27.82 -5.87 -41.90
CA ALA A 253 -26.70 -6.80 -41.72
C ALA A 253 -25.65 -6.24 -40.77
N ARG A 254 -25.28 -4.95 -40.90
CA ARG A 254 -24.33 -4.30 -39.98
C ARG A 254 -24.87 -4.30 -38.55
N ALA A 255 -26.12 -3.89 -38.36
CA ALA A 255 -26.75 -3.87 -37.04
C ALA A 255 -26.90 -5.26 -36.40
N ALA A 256 -27.09 -6.31 -37.22
CA ALA A 256 -27.12 -7.70 -36.74
C ALA A 256 -25.71 -8.20 -36.36
N ALA A 257 -24.68 -7.84 -37.15
CA ALA A 257 -23.30 -8.16 -36.86
C ALA A 257 -22.82 -7.53 -35.54
N GLU A 258 -23.15 -6.25 -35.30
CA GLU A 258 -22.84 -5.53 -34.05
C GLU A 258 -23.51 -6.15 -32.82
N ARG A 259 -24.73 -6.67 -32.96
CA ARG A 259 -25.45 -7.38 -31.88
C ARG A 259 -25.02 -8.84 -31.73
N GLY A 260 -24.21 -9.36 -32.64
CA GLY A 260 -23.86 -10.78 -32.72
C GLY A 260 -25.05 -11.69 -33.03
N ASP A 261 -26.09 -11.19 -33.72
CA ASP A 261 -27.24 -11.97 -34.17
C ASP A 261 -26.91 -12.70 -35.48
N ALA A 262 -26.40 -13.93 -35.36
CA ALA A 262 -25.99 -14.74 -36.49
C ALA A 262 -27.14 -15.09 -37.44
N VAL A 263 -28.36 -15.23 -36.91
CA VAL A 263 -29.53 -15.60 -37.70
C VAL A 263 -29.99 -14.39 -38.53
N GLY A 264 -30.17 -13.24 -37.89
CA GLY A 264 -30.53 -11.99 -38.58
C GLY A 264 -29.47 -11.56 -39.59
N PHE A 265 -28.19 -11.76 -39.27
CA PHE A 265 -27.09 -11.50 -40.18
C PHE A 265 -27.13 -12.41 -41.42
N ALA A 266 -27.26 -13.72 -41.24
CA ALA A 266 -27.34 -14.65 -42.37
C ALA A 266 -28.61 -14.43 -43.22
N GLN A 267 -29.72 -13.97 -42.63
CA GLN A 267 -30.95 -13.64 -43.37
C GLN A 267 -30.79 -12.39 -44.23
N SER A 268 -30.26 -11.30 -43.67
CA SER A 268 -30.00 -10.06 -44.41
C SER A 268 -29.01 -10.29 -45.56
N LEU A 269 -27.91 -11.03 -45.32
CA LEU A 269 -26.97 -11.38 -46.38
C LEU A 269 -27.57 -12.26 -47.50
N ARG A 270 -28.54 -13.12 -47.20
CA ARG A 270 -29.27 -13.88 -48.23
C ARG A 270 -30.17 -12.97 -49.08
N ARG A 271 -30.78 -11.96 -48.48
CA ARG A 271 -31.56 -10.95 -49.20
C ARG A 271 -30.64 -10.07 -50.07
N VAL A 272 -29.47 -9.69 -49.57
CA VAL A 272 -28.40 -9.03 -50.35
C VAL A 272 -27.98 -9.88 -51.56
N ASP A 273 -27.73 -11.19 -51.38
CA ASP A 273 -27.39 -12.10 -52.49
C ASP A 273 -28.51 -12.16 -53.54
N THR A 274 -29.77 -12.21 -53.10
CA THR A 274 -30.94 -12.22 -53.97
C THR A 274 -31.05 -10.93 -54.78
N TRP A 275 -30.91 -9.76 -54.15
CA TRP A 275 -30.89 -8.48 -54.84
C TRP A 275 -29.70 -8.37 -55.80
N THR A 276 -28.54 -8.90 -55.43
CA THR A 276 -27.35 -8.90 -56.29
C THR A 276 -27.60 -9.63 -57.61
N THR A 277 -28.31 -10.77 -57.57
CA THR A 277 -28.68 -11.50 -58.79
C THR A 277 -29.72 -10.81 -59.66
N ARG A 278 -30.54 -9.91 -59.08
CA ARG A 278 -31.59 -9.17 -59.79
C ARG A 278 -31.07 -7.87 -60.41
N LEU A 279 -30.11 -7.19 -59.77
CA LEU A 279 -29.62 -5.87 -60.19
C LEU A 279 -28.48 -5.94 -61.21
N TRP A 280 -27.65 -6.99 -61.14
CA TRP A 280 -26.46 -7.11 -61.98
C TRP A 280 -26.45 -8.40 -62.79
N PRO A 281 -26.03 -8.33 -64.07
CA PRO A 281 -25.93 -9.49 -64.95
C PRO A 281 -24.80 -10.46 -64.52
N ASP A 282 -24.77 -11.66 -65.09
CA ASP A 282 -23.72 -12.62 -64.75
C ASP A 282 -22.33 -12.16 -65.19
N SER A 283 -21.44 -12.03 -64.20
CA SER A 283 -20.05 -11.61 -64.40
C SER A 283 -19.14 -12.40 -63.45
N PRO A 284 -17.84 -12.57 -63.78
CA PRO A 284 -16.89 -13.21 -62.88
C PRO A 284 -16.78 -12.47 -61.54
N GLN A 285 -16.85 -11.13 -61.55
CA GLN A 285 -16.82 -10.29 -60.35
C GLN A 285 -18.05 -10.55 -59.46
N ARG A 286 -19.25 -10.65 -60.06
CA ARG A 286 -20.48 -11.02 -59.34
C ARG A 286 -20.34 -12.38 -58.66
N ARG A 287 -19.82 -13.39 -59.36
CA ARG A 287 -19.63 -14.74 -58.80
C ARG A 287 -18.64 -14.77 -57.63
N GLN A 288 -17.56 -14.00 -57.73
CA GLN A 288 -16.58 -13.86 -56.64
C GLN A 288 -17.21 -13.19 -55.41
N LEU A 289 -17.93 -12.09 -55.61
CA LEU A 289 -18.63 -11.38 -54.53
C LEU A 289 -19.66 -12.28 -53.82
N ARG A 290 -20.46 -13.02 -54.58
CA ARG A 290 -21.44 -13.97 -54.02
C ARG A 290 -20.78 -15.07 -53.20
N THR A 291 -19.61 -15.54 -53.61
CA THR A 291 -18.83 -16.53 -52.85
C THR A 291 -18.38 -15.95 -51.50
N ARG A 292 -17.91 -14.69 -51.49
CA ARG A 292 -17.56 -13.98 -50.24
C ARG A 292 -18.78 -13.76 -49.34
N LEU A 293 -19.92 -13.37 -49.91
CA LEU A 293 -21.19 -13.23 -49.15
C LEU A 293 -21.61 -14.54 -48.48
N ARG A 294 -21.49 -15.67 -49.17
CA ARG A 294 -21.78 -16.99 -48.58
C ARG A 294 -20.79 -17.38 -47.49
N GLY A 295 -19.50 -17.04 -47.67
CA GLY A 295 -18.49 -17.22 -46.62
C GLY A 295 -18.85 -16.42 -45.36
N LEU A 296 -19.26 -15.15 -45.53
CA LEU A 296 -19.69 -14.30 -44.42
C LEU A 296 -20.94 -14.82 -43.71
N GLN A 297 -21.91 -15.40 -44.43
CA GLN A 297 -23.10 -15.99 -43.82
C GLN A 297 -22.78 -17.09 -42.80
N GLN A 298 -21.63 -17.75 -42.92
CA GLN A 298 -21.20 -18.83 -42.05
C GLN A 298 -20.15 -18.40 -41.01
N ALA A 299 -19.70 -17.14 -41.06
CA ALA A 299 -18.67 -16.64 -40.17
C ALA A 299 -19.18 -16.57 -38.72
N PRO A 300 -18.38 -17.02 -37.72
CA PRO A 300 -18.77 -16.90 -36.33
C PRO A 300 -18.79 -15.41 -35.93
N LEU A 301 -19.92 -14.93 -35.38
CA LEU A 301 -20.03 -13.54 -34.89
C LEU A 301 -19.64 -13.38 -33.42
N ARG A 302 -19.41 -14.48 -32.70
CA ARG A 302 -19.06 -14.42 -31.28
C ARG A 302 -17.74 -15.14 -31.03
N PRO A 303 -16.82 -14.54 -30.26
CA PRO A 303 -15.58 -15.18 -29.90
C PRO A 303 -15.86 -16.33 -28.92
N ARG A 304 -15.17 -17.46 -29.10
CA ARG A 304 -15.21 -18.61 -28.18
C ARG A 304 -13.84 -18.72 -27.52
N LEU A 305 -13.72 -18.22 -26.30
CA LEU A 305 -12.52 -18.41 -25.47
C LEU A 305 -12.90 -19.22 -24.23
N PRO A 306 -12.60 -20.53 -24.20
CA PRO A 306 -12.90 -21.36 -23.04
C PRO A 306 -12.03 -21.00 -21.83
N GLU A 307 -10.88 -20.37 -22.05
CA GLU A 307 -9.96 -19.93 -20.98
C GLU A 307 -10.46 -18.67 -20.26
N LEU A 308 -11.36 -17.87 -20.86
CA LEU A 308 -11.84 -16.64 -20.26
C LEU A 308 -12.72 -16.92 -19.03
N GLY A 309 -12.36 -16.28 -17.92
CA GLY A 309 -13.09 -16.35 -16.65
C GLY A 309 -12.56 -17.35 -15.64
N THR A 310 -11.50 -18.10 -15.94
CA THR A 310 -10.83 -18.96 -14.96
C THR A 310 -10.26 -18.16 -13.79
N THR A 311 -9.71 -16.98 -14.06
CA THR A 311 -9.17 -16.02 -13.08
C THR A 311 -10.27 -15.53 -12.15
N LEU A 312 -11.43 -15.18 -12.69
CA LEU A 312 -12.58 -14.72 -11.91
C LEU A 312 -13.11 -15.83 -11.00
N LEU A 313 -13.22 -17.07 -11.51
CA LEU A 313 -13.63 -18.23 -10.73
C LEU A 313 -12.63 -18.55 -9.61
N GLN A 314 -11.33 -18.49 -9.89
CA GLN A 314 -10.29 -18.67 -8.88
C GLN A 314 -10.37 -17.60 -7.79
N LEU A 315 -10.55 -16.32 -8.16
CA LEU A 315 -10.70 -15.22 -7.21
C LEU A 315 -11.93 -15.43 -6.29
N GLN A 316 -13.04 -15.90 -6.85
CA GLN A 316 -14.25 -16.21 -6.09
C GLN A 316 -14.03 -17.37 -5.12
N ALA A 317 -13.43 -18.47 -5.58
CA ALA A 317 -13.11 -19.61 -4.73
C ALA A 317 -12.16 -19.24 -3.57
N MET A 318 -11.17 -18.39 -3.83
CA MET A 318 -10.27 -17.87 -2.79
C MET A 318 -10.97 -16.96 -1.77
N ARG A 319 -12.07 -16.30 -2.14
CA ARG A 319 -12.87 -15.48 -1.22
C ARG A 319 -13.79 -16.36 -0.37
N GLU A 320 -14.45 -17.33 -0.99
CA GLU A 320 -15.30 -18.29 -0.28
C GLU A 320 -14.51 -19.08 0.76
N GLY A 321 -13.32 -19.60 0.40
CA GLY A 321 -12.46 -20.32 1.32
C GLY A 321 -11.91 -19.48 2.49
N ARG A 322 -11.81 -18.16 2.34
CA ARG A 322 -11.46 -17.23 3.43
C ARG A 322 -12.65 -16.86 4.32
N SER A 323 -13.87 -16.90 3.80
CA SER A 323 -15.08 -16.58 4.57
C SER A 323 -15.52 -17.71 5.52
N THR A 324 -15.01 -18.92 5.30
CA THR A 324 -15.32 -20.13 6.09
C THR A 324 -14.30 -20.44 7.20
N GLN A 325 -13.25 -19.62 7.35
CA GLN A 325 -12.25 -19.72 8.42
C GLN A 325 -12.45 -18.59 9.44
#